data_AF-A0A8I1W9S4-F1
#
_entry.id   AF-A0A8I1W9S4-F1
#
_cell.length_a   1.000
_cell.length_b   1.000
_cell.length_c   1.000
_cell.angle_alpha   90.00
_cell.angle_beta   90.00
_cell.angle_gamma   90.00
#
_symmetry.space_group_name_H-M   'P 1'
#
loop_
_entity.id
_entity.type
_entity.pdbx_description
1 polymer ?
#
loop_
_entity_poly.entity_id
_entity_poly.type
_entity_poly.pdbx_seq_one_letter_code
_entity_poly.pdbx_strand_id
1 'polypeptide(L)' 'MNLTLGEIHLIVLNQSSDSTAHLAQRIADDMAFLHQRLGDDVSDELGISISYLVEQFTLLAAAYRAPVKMEKQP' A
#
# COMPACT_ATOMS: atom_id res chain seq x y z
N MET A 1 20.76 0.06 -0.80
CA MET A 1 20.97 1.27 -1.60
C MET A 1 19.88 2.24 -1.20
N ASN A 2 20.22 3.39 -0.60
CA ASN A 2 19.26 4.36 -0.06
C ASN A 2 19.20 5.55 -1.02
N LEU A 3 18.03 5.84 -1.57
CA LEU A 3 17.82 6.98 -2.48
C LEU A 3 16.87 7.95 -1.77
N THR A 4 17.40 9.08 -1.36
CA THR A 4 16.67 10.18 -0.72
C THR A 4 16.18 11.17 -1.77
N LEU A 5 14.87 11.37 -1.84
CA LEU A 5 14.24 12.55 -2.42
C LEU A 5 13.29 13.10 -1.35
N GLY A 6 13.61 14.26 -0.78
CA GLY A 6 12.75 15.09 0.08
C GLY A 6 11.88 14.36 1.11
N GLU A 7 12.43 14.04 2.28
CA GLU A 7 11.71 13.77 3.54
C GLU A 7 10.48 12.83 3.51
N ILE A 8 10.50 11.79 2.68
CA ILE A 8 9.77 10.55 2.99
C ILE A 8 10.82 9.47 3.22
N HIS A 9 11.13 9.24 4.50
CA HIS A 9 12.00 8.15 4.92
C HIS A 9 11.28 6.83 4.66
N LEU A 10 11.31 6.35 3.41
CA LEU A 10 10.79 5.06 3.01
C LEU A 10 11.78 3.98 3.48
N ILE A 11 11.76 3.70 4.79
CA ILE A 11 12.42 2.54 5.40
C ILE A 11 11.59 1.31 5.02
N VAL A 12 11.65 0.94 3.74
CA VAL A 12 11.13 -0.31 3.22
C VAL A 12 12.33 -0.97 2.61
N LEU A 13 12.89 -1.95 3.30
CA LEU A 13 13.81 -2.99 2.83
C LEU A 13 14.51 -3.53 4.09
N ASN A 14 13.86 -4.39 4.89
CA ASN A 14 14.52 -5.66 5.25
C ASN A 14 13.72 -6.69 6.09
N GLN A 15 12.49 -6.51 6.58
CA GLN A 15 12.02 -7.44 7.64
C GLN A 15 10.59 -7.97 7.44
N SER A 16 10.47 -9.14 6.80
CA SER A 16 9.28 -10.02 6.72
C SER A 16 8.10 -9.59 5.83
N SER A 17 7.39 -10.59 5.27
CA SER A 17 6.10 -10.45 4.55
C SER A 17 5.07 -9.65 5.36
N ASP A 18 5.13 -9.77 6.69
CA ASP A 18 4.26 -9.07 7.62
C ASP A 18 4.51 -7.55 7.59
N SER A 19 5.78 -7.11 7.48
CA SER A 19 6.11 -5.69 7.31
C SER A 19 5.59 -5.14 5.99
N THR A 20 5.66 -5.91 4.90
CA THR A 20 5.10 -5.48 3.60
C THR A 20 3.57 -5.37 3.65
N ALA A 21 2.88 -6.28 4.34
CA ALA A 21 1.45 -6.19 4.53
C ALA A 21 1.04 -4.96 5.36
N HIS A 22 1.78 -4.68 6.44
CA HIS A 22 1.56 -3.49 7.26
C HIS A 22 1.78 -2.19 6.49
N LEU A 23 2.80 -2.15 5.64
CA LEU A 23 3.06 -0.99 4.77
C LEU A 23 1.93 -0.79 3.75
N ALA A 24 1.51 -1.86 3.07
CA ALA A 24 0.41 -1.78 2.10
C ALA A 24 -0.89 -1.30 2.77
N GLN A 25 -1.19 -1.80 3.98
CA GLN A 25 -2.37 -1.34 4.73
C GLN A 25 -2.28 0.15 5.09
N ARG A 26 -1.13 0.59 5.61
CA ARG A 26 -0.94 1.99 5.99
C ARG A 26 -1.12 2.92 4.79
N ILE A 27 -0.63 2.53 3.62
CA ILE A 27 -0.82 3.31 2.39
C ILE A 27 -2.31 3.37 2.02
N ALA A 28 -3.05 2.27 2.13
CA ALA A 28 -4.50 2.28 1.90
C ALA A 28 -5.23 3.23 2.87
N ASP A 29 -4.86 3.21 4.15
CA ASP A 29 -5.47 4.05 5.17
C ASP A 29 -5.17 5.55 4.93
N ASP A 30 -3.93 5.89 4.60
CA ASP A 30 -3.51 7.26 4.28
C ASP A 30 -4.25 7.78 3.02
N MET A 31 -4.40 6.94 1.99
CA MET A 31 -5.13 7.31 0.77
C MET A 31 -6.63 7.48 1.01
N ALA A 32 -7.24 6.63 1.85
CA ALA A 32 -8.64 6.78 2.23
C ALA A 32 -8.87 8.08 3.01
N PHE A 33 -7.94 8.43 3.90
CA PHE A 33 -7.97 9.69 4.64
C PHE A 33 -7.85 10.90 3.70
N LEU A 34 -6.93 10.86 2.74
CA LEU A 34 -6.78 11.93 1.75
C LEU A 34 -8.03 12.08 0.87
N HIS A 35 -8.63 10.97 0.43
CA HIS A 35 -9.87 10.97 -0.35
C HIS A 35 -11.03 11.62 0.42
N GLN A 36 -11.19 11.28 1.70
CA GLN A 36 -12.21 11.90 2.56
C GLN A 36 -12.00 13.40 2.74
N ARG A 37 -10.74 13.85 2.82
CA ARG A 37 -10.41 15.25 3.08
C ARG A 37 -10.50 16.14 1.85
N LEU A 38 -10.07 15.62 0.70
CA LEU A 38 -9.88 16.41 -0.52
C LEU A 38 -10.96 16.14 -1.57
N GLY A 39 -11.77 15.08 -1.37
CA GLY A 39 -12.83 14.71 -2.30
C GLY A 39 -12.29 14.18 -3.62
N ASP A 40 -13.16 14.19 -4.63
CA ASP A 40 -12.87 13.58 -5.93
C ASP A 40 -11.98 14.44 -6.82
N ASP A 41 -11.85 15.74 -6.54
CA ASP A 41 -11.03 16.70 -7.32
C ASP A 41 -9.57 16.25 -7.45
N VAL A 42 -9.04 15.56 -6.43
CA VAL A 42 -7.68 15.02 -6.46
C VAL A 42 -7.55 13.80 -7.37
N SER A 43 -8.62 13.04 -7.56
CA SER A 43 -8.63 11.94 -8.52
C SER A 43 -8.52 12.45 -9.95
N ASP A 44 -9.16 13.59 -10.24
CA ASP A 44 -9.10 14.24 -11.55
C ASP A 44 -7.69 14.79 -11.82
N GLU A 45 -7.04 15.36 -10.81
CA GLU A 45 -5.68 15.88 -10.92
C GLU A 45 -4.61 14.76 -11.02
N LEU A 46 -4.79 13.67 -10.28
CA LEU A 46 -3.91 12.50 -10.37
C LEU A 46 -4.13 11.68 -11.65
N GLY A 47 -5.26 11.85 -12.33
CA GLY A 47 -5.66 11.02 -13.47
C GLY A 47 -5.93 9.55 -13.08
N ILE A 48 -6.11 9.28 -11.79
CA ILE A 48 -6.40 7.96 -11.23
C ILE A 48 -7.29 8.10 -10.00
N SER A 49 -8.29 7.23 -9.88
CA SER A 49 -9.21 7.24 -8.73
C SER A 49 -8.46 6.87 -7.44
N ILE A 50 -8.59 7.71 -6.41
CA ILE A 50 -8.04 7.39 -5.09
C ILE A 50 -8.73 6.15 -4.50
N SER A 51 -10.04 5.98 -4.70
CA SER A 51 -10.75 4.78 -4.25
C SER A 51 -10.20 3.49 -4.87
N TYR A 52 -9.79 3.55 -6.14
CA TYR A 52 -9.10 2.43 -6.80
C TYR A 52 -7.74 2.14 -6.15
N LEU A 53 -6.94 3.16 -5.82
CA LEU A 53 -5.66 2.98 -5.13
C LEU A 53 -5.85 2.36 -3.74
N VAL A 54 -6.83 2.83 -2.97
CA VAL A 54 -7.20 2.25 -1.66
C VAL A 54 -7.51 0.76 -1.79
N GLU A 55 -8.31 0.39 -2.78
CA GLU A 55 -8.65 -1.00 -3.06
C GLU A 55 -7.40 -1.84 -3.38
N GLN A 56 -6.54 -1.37 -4.30
CA GLN A 56 -5.34 -2.12 -4.70
C GLN A 56 -4.38 -2.36 -3.53
N PHE A 57 -4.14 -1.36 -2.69
CA PHE A 57 -3.27 -1.53 -1.52
C PHE A 57 -3.90 -2.40 -0.43
N THR A 58 -5.22 -2.36 -0.28
CA THR A 58 -5.94 -3.26 0.63
C THR A 58 -5.82 -4.72 0.17
N LEU A 59 -6.03 -4.98 -1.12
CA LEU A 59 -5.86 -6.30 -1.72
C LEU A 59 -4.42 -6.81 -1.58
N LEU A 60 -3.44 -5.93 -1.78
CA LEU A 60 -2.03 -6.25 -1.60
C LEU A 60 -1.71 -6.62 -0.14
N ALA A 61 -2.21 -5.84 0.82
CA ALA A 61 -2.04 -6.14 2.24
C ALA A 61 -2.66 -7.49 2.62
N ALA A 62 -3.84 -7.80 2.08
CA ALA A 62 -4.50 -9.09 2.25
C ALA A 62 -3.68 -10.24 1.64
N ALA A 63 -3.12 -10.05 0.45
CA ALA A 63 -2.30 -11.05 -0.22
C ALA A 63 -1.02 -11.40 0.57
N TYR A 64 -0.36 -10.41 1.19
CA TYR A 64 0.82 -10.65 2.03
C TYR A 64 0.50 -11.24 3.41
N ARG A 65 -0.71 -11.03 3.93
CA ARG A 65 -1.21 -11.67 5.17
C ARG A 65 -1.69 -13.09 4.95
N ALA A 66 -2.10 -13.43 3.72
CA ALA A 66 -2.56 -14.77 3.43
C ALA A 66 -1.42 -15.77 3.70
N PRO A 67 -1.67 -16.87 4.44
CA PRO A 67 -0.68 -17.93 4.56
C PRO A 67 -0.40 -18.43 3.14
N VAL A 68 0.87 -18.37 2.72
CA VAL A 68 1.30 -19.01 1.48
C VAL A 68 0.82 -20.44 1.58
N LYS A 69 -0.15 -20.84 0.75
CA LYS A 69 -0.47 -22.25 0.56
C LYS A 69 0.82 -22.87 0.07
N MET A 70 1.60 -23.42 1.00
CA MET A 70 2.67 -24.35 0.68
C MET A 70 1.94 -25.52 0.02
N GLU A 71 1.86 -25.48 -1.32
CA GLU A 71 1.62 -26.69 -2.08
C GLU A 71 2.64 -27.70 -1.54
N LYS A 72 2.14 -28.72 -0.86
CA LYS A 72 2.95 -29.88 -0.50
C LYS A 72 3.45 -30.42 -1.83
N GLN A 73 4.69 -30.08 -2.18
CA GLN A 73 5.39 -30.78 -3.24
C GLN A 73 5.49 -32.24 -2.79
N PRO A 74 5.19 -33.20 -3.69
CA PRO A 74 5.15 -34.62 -3.37
C PRO A 74 6.48 -35.14 -2.83
#